data_AF-X1VGQ6-F1
#
_entry.id   AF-X1VGQ6-F1
#
_cell.length_a   1.000
_cell.length_b   1.000
_cell.length_c   1.000
_cell.angle_alpha   90.00
_cell.angle_beta   90.00
_cell.angle_gamma   90.00
#
_symmetry.space_group_name_H-M   'P 1'
#
loop_
_entity.id
_entity.type
_entity.pdbx_description
1 polymer ?
#
loop_
_entity_poly.entity_id
_entity_poly.type
_entity_poly.pdbx_seq_one_letter_code
_entity_poly.pdbx_strand_id
1 'polypeptide(L)' 'KPNQDMRLDVPCVGPETIRSLAEHRGKCLVVEAGKTIIIDKPETIRLANQLGVAILGR' A
#
# COMPACT_ATOMS: atom_id res chain seq x y z
N LYS A 1 -5.43 13.90 -1.90
CA LYS A 1 -6.27 15.08 -2.24
C LYS A 1 -5.80 15.66 -3.60
N PRO A 2 -6.66 16.28 -4.43
CA PRO A 2 -6.29 16.68 -5.79
C PRO A 2 -5.12 17.68 -5.91
N ASN A 3 -4.83 18.48 -4.87
CA ASN A 3 -3.72 19.45 -4.85
C ASN A 3 -2.74 19.18 -3.70
N GLN A 4 -2.43 17.91 -3.41
CA GLN A 4 -1.53 17.54 -2.34
C GLN A 4 -0.07 17.88 -2.71
N ASP A 5 0.62 18.67 -1.88
CA ASP A 5 2.04 18.94 -2.07
C ASP A 5 2.83 17.67 -1.76
N MET A 6 3.34 17.03 -2.81
CA MET A 6 4.09 15.78 -2.71
C MET A 6 5.38 15.92 -1.90
N ARG A 7 5.89 17.12 -1.64
CA ARG A 7 7.06 17.33 -0.77
C ARG A 7 6.70 17.23 0.72
N LEU A 8 5.43 17.47 1.04
CA LEU A 8 4.93 17.50 2.42
C LEU A 8 4.11 16.25 2.76
N ASP A 9 3.50 15.62 1.76
CA ASP A 9 2.54 14.54 1.98
C ASP A 9 2.65 13.51 0.85
N VAL A 10 3.69 12.66 0.90
CA VAL A 10 3.83 11.50 0.00
C VAL A 10 2.93 10.37 0.51
N PRO A 11 2.02 9.82 -0.32
CA PRO A 11 1.26 8.63 0.03
C PRO A 11 2.16 7.50 0.51
N CYS A 12 1.82 6.91 1.67
CA CYS A 12 2.56 5.80 2.26
C CYS A 12 1.62 4.61 2.50
N VAL A 13 2.11 3.41 2.22
CA VAL A 13 1.44 2.14 2.54
C VAL A 13 2.42 1.20 3.23
N GLY A 14 1.93 0.28 4.06
CA GLY A 14 2.79 -0.66 4.77
C GLY A 14 2.05 -1.89 5.30
N PRO A 15 2.65 -2.65 6.23
CA PRO A 15 2.07 -3.88 6.74
C PRO A 15 0.68 -3.66 7.36
N GLU A 16 0.50 -2.58 8.12
CA GLU A 16 -0.78 -2.22 8.74
C GLU A 16 -1.89 -1.96 7.70
N THR A 17 -1.55 -1.34 6.57
CA THR A 17 -2.49 -1.14 5.45
C THR A 17 -2.96 -2.49 4.90
N ILE A 18 -2.05 -3.46 4.77
CA ILE A 18 -2.40 -4.81 4.30
C ILE A 18 -3.26 -5.56 5.33
N ARG A 19 -2.96 -5.46 6.63
CA ARG A 19 -3.80 -6.05 7.69
C ARG A 19 -5.22 -5.49 7.63
N SER A 20 -5.32 -4.16 7.60
CA SER A 20 -6.59 -3.46 7.52
C SER A 20 -7.38 -3.86 6.27
N LEU A 21 -6.74 -3.93 5.11
CA LEU A 21 -7.40 -4.41 3.89
C LEU A 21 -7.95 -5.83 4.05
N ALA A 22 -7.13 -6.75 4.55
CA ALA A 22 -7.54 -8.14 4.73
C ALA A 22 -8.73 -8.28 5.72
N GLU A 23 -8.69 -7.58 6.85
CA GLU A 23 -9.77 -7.53 7.84
C GLU A 23 -11.10 -7.06 7.23
N HIS A 24 -11.03 -6.09 6.32
CA HIS A 24 -12.19 -5.52 5.63
C HIS A 24 -12.52 -6.24 4.31
N ARG A 25 -11.96 -7.43 4.08
CA ARG A 25 -12.16 -8.26 2.86
C ARG A 25 -11.67 -7.60 1.56
N GLY A 26 -10.83 -6.59 1.64
CA GLY A 26 -10.09 -6.03 0.51
C GLY A 26 -9.14 -7.07 -0.10
N LYS A 27 -9.07 -7.11 -1.43
CA LYS A 27 -8.28 -8.10 -2.18
C LYS A 27 -7.18 -7.52 -3.04
N CYS A 28 -7.14 -6.20 -3.20
CA CYS A 28 -6.16 -5.53 -4.04
C CYS A 28 -5.83 -4.13 -3.49
N LEU A 29 -4.55 -3.80 -3.45
CA LEU A 29 -4.01 -2.48 -3.21
C LEU A 29 -3.35 -1.98 -4.50
N VAL A 30 -3.87 -0.89 -5.05
CA VAL A 30 -3.28 -0.23 -6.23
C VAL A 30 -2.53 1.01 -5.78
N VAL A 31 -1.28 1.15 -6.21
CA VAL A 31 -0.41 2.29 -5.89
C VAL A 31 0.16 2.91 -7.17
N GLU A 32 0.37 4.23 -7.17
CA GLU A 32 1.08 4.90 -8.25
C GLU A 32 2.59 4.73 -8.07
N ALA A 33 3.25 4.14 -9.06
CA ALA A 33 4.69 3.93 -9.08
C ALA A 33 5.42 5.28 -9.07
N GLY A 34 6.47 5.38 -8.25
CA GLY A 34 7.24 6.61 -8.08
C GLY A 34 6.54 7.72 -7.28
N LYS A 35 5.28 7.52 -6.86
CA LYS A 35 4.51 8.48 -6.06
C LYS A 35 4.01 7.93 -4.73
N THR A 36 4.26 6.66 -4.45
CA THR A 36 3.87 5.99 -3.21
C THR A 36 5.09 5.35 -2.55
N ILE A 37 5.27 5.57 -1.26
CA ILE A 37 6.29 4.90 -0.45
C ILE A 37 5.69 3.63 0.14
N ILE A 38 6.40 2.51 0.01
CA ILE A 38 6.07 1.26 0.70
C ILE A 38 7.00 1.13 1.91
N ILE A 39 6.43 1.27 3.11
CA ILE A 39 7.12 1.11 4.38
C ILE A 39 7.40 -0.39 4.57
N ASP A 40 8.63 -0.72 4.93
CA ASP A 40 9.09 -2.12 5.08
C ASP A 40 8.57 -3.02 3.94
N LYS A 41 9.03 -2.71 2.73
CA LYS A 41 8.58 -3.38 1.50
C LYS A 41 8.67 -4.92 1.59
N PRO A 42 9.75 -5.53 2.13
CA PRO A 42 9.80 -6.99 2.29
C PRO A 42 8.65 -7.54 3.14
N GLU A 43 8.40 -6.96 4.32
CA GLU A 43 7.33 -7.41 5.21
C GLU A 43 5.94 -7.15 4.60
N THR A 44 5.75 -5.98 3.99
CA THR A 44 4.48 -5.63 3.32
C THR A 44 4.12 -6.64 2.23
N ILE A 45 5.09 -7.02 1.39
CA ILE A 45 4.89 -8.03 0.33
C ILE A 45 4.63 -9.41 0.94
N ARG A 46 5.41 -9.81 1.94
CA ARG A 46 5.24 -11.11 2.62
C ARG A 46 3.84 -11.23 3.20
N LEU A 47 3.38 -10.21 3.92
CA LEU A 47 2.07 -10.17 4.54
C LEU A 47 0.94 -10.16 3.50
N ALA A 48 1.10 -9.39 2.41
CA ALA A 48 0.12 -9.32 1.34
C ALA A 48 -0.07 -10.69 0.67
N ASN A 49 1.02 -11.42 0.42
CA ASN A 49 0.97 -12.78 -0.09
C ASN A 49 0.28 -13.74 0.88
N GLN A 50 0.57 -13.65 2.18
CA GLN A 50 -0.05 -14.51 3.19
C GLN A 50 -1.56 -14.26 3.35
N LEU A 51 -1.99 -13.00 3.27
CA LEU A 51 -3.38 -12.61 3.46
C LEU A 51 -4.21 -12.60 2.17
N GLY A 52 -3.59 -12.92 1.03
CA GLY A 52 -4.27 -12.95 -0.27
C GLY A 52 -4.70 -11.56 -0.76
N VAL A 53 -3.85 -10.56 -0.54
CA VAL A 53 -4.03 -9.18 -1.03
C VAL A 53 -3.02 -8.94 -2.17
N ALA A 54 -3.52 -8.67 -3.37
CA ALA A 54 -2.66 -8.30 -4.50
C ALA A 54 -2.13 -6.86 -4.34
N ILE A 55 -0.89 -6.60 -4.71
CA ILE A 55 -0.33 -5.24 -4.80
C ILE A 55 -0.02 -4.95 -6.27
N LEU A 56 -0.63 -3.90 -6.84
CA LEU A 56 -0.44 -3.49 -8.22
C LEU A 56 0.13 -2.08 -8.28
N GLY A 57 1.21 -1.90 -9.07
CA GLY A 57 1.75 -0.58 -9.40
C GLY A 57 1.25 -0.10 -10.77
N ARG A 58 0.83 1.17 -10.87
CA ARG A 58 0.52 1.87 -12.13
C ARG A 58 1.47 3.05 -12.36
#